data_AF-A0A2P8WKT7-F1
#
_entry.id   AF-A0A2P8WKT7-F1
#
_cell.length_a   1.000
_cell.length_b   1.000
_cell.length_c   1.000
_cell.angle_alpha   90.00
_cell.angle_beta   90.00
_cell.angle_gamma   90.00
#
_symmetry.space_group_name_H-M   'P 1'
#
loop_
_entity.id
_entity.type
_entity.pdbx_description
1 polymer ?
#
loop_
_entity_poly.entity_id
_entity_poly.type
_entity_poly.pdbx_seq_one_letter_code
_entity_poly.pdbx_strand_id
1 'polypeptide(L)'
;MEFQASAKSPLSWTGDCLIVGICEADLPLSRSLSELDSRVSGLLQELVEDHDFTGKAGTSAAIRVGRDGAVRKLGIVGLGAKDKLDLEGLRQAAAAAAKLAKKERCTGLGLSFPQVKDAAQSAQALTEGILLA
;
A
#
# COMPACT_ATOMS: atom_id res chain seq x y z
N MET A 1 15.14 -12.42 1.90
CA MET A 1 14.33 -11.20 1.94
C MET A 1 14.57 -10.56 3.29
N GLU A 2 14.79 -9.24 3.35
CA GLU A 2 15.02 -8.52 4.61
C GLU A 2 13.78 -7.68 4.92
N PHE A 3 13.40 -7.62 6.21
CA PHE A 3 12.25 -6.85 6.67
C PHE A 3 12.70 -5.83 7.70
N GLN A 4 12.24 -4.59 7.54
CA GLN A 4 12.48 -3.51 8.47
C GLN A 4 11.18 -2.77 8.76
N ALA A 5 10.78 -2.74 10.02
CA ALA A 5 9.71 -1.87 10.48
C ALA A 5 10.22 -0.44 10.63
N SER A 6 9.44 0.55 10.21
CA SER A 6 9.79 1.96 10.33
C SER A 6 8.57 2.77 10.74
N ALA A 7 8.76 3.77 11.61
CA ALA A 7 7.76 4.77 11.93
C ALA A 7 7.76 5.96 10.95
N LYS A 8 8.54 5.87 9.87
CA LYS A 8 8.65 6.93 8.85
C LYS A 8 7.31 7.08 8.13
N SER A 9 6.83 8.31 8.02
CA SER A 9 5.63 8.63 7.24
C SER A 9 5.80 8.23 5.77
N PRO A 10 4.76 7.72 5.09
CA PRO A 10 4.80 7.49 3.64
C PRO A 10 5.13 8.75 2.85
N LEU A 11 4.84 9.94 3.41
CA LEU A 11 5.15 11.24 2.81
C LEU A 11 6.65 11.52 2.64
N SER A 12 7.49 10.91 3.48
CA SER A 12 8.95 11.13 3.48
C SER A 12 9.74 9.87 3.11
N TRP A 13 9.05 8.78 2.78
CA TRP A 13 9.69 7.54 2.38
C TRP A 13 10.26 7.64 0.96
N THR A 14 11.39 6.99 0.74
CA THR A 14 12.09 6.96 -0.56
C THR A 14 12.45 5.54 -0.89
N GLY A 15 12.28 5.15 -2.15
CA GLY A 15 12.65 3.80 -2.59
C GLY A 15 12.02 3.41 -3.91
N ASP A 16 12.02 2.11 -4.17
CA ASP A 16 11.58 1.61 -5.47
C ASP A 16 10.04 1.62 -5.59
N CYS A 17 9.32 0.91 -4.73
CA CYS A 17 7.87 0.84 -4.78
C CYS A 17 7.26 1.15 -3.41
N LEU A 18 6.36 2.12 -3.34
CA LEU A 18 5.51 2.35 -2.16
C LEU A 18 4.10 1.83 -2.46
N ILE A 19 3.59 0.92 -1.63
CA ILE A 19 2.21 0.42 -1.75
C ILE A 19 1.41 0.85 -0.53
N VAL A 20 0.26 1.46 -0.77
CA VAL A 20 -0.66 1.98 0.25
C VAL A 20 -1.87 1.07 0.36
N GLY A 21 -2.22 0.65 1.57
CA GLY A 21 -3.45 -0.07 1.83
C GLY A 21 -4.64 0.90 1.95
N ILE A 22 -5.71 0.66 1.20
CA ILE A 22 -6.91 1.51 1.16
C ILE A 22 -8.13 0.67 1.53
N CYS A 23 -8.84 1.06 2.60
CA CYS A 23 -10.16 0.51 2.92
C CYS A 23 -11.24 1.21 2.09
N GLU A 24 -12.41 0.58 1.96
CA GLU A 24 -13.56 1.18 1.25
C GLU A 24 -13.96 2.55 1.84
N ALA A 25 -13.85 2.71 3.17
CA ALA A 25 -14.15 3.95 3.88
C ALA A 25 -13.09 5.05 3.73
N ASP A 26 -11.93 4.74 3.14
CA ASP A 26 -10.89 5.73 2.86
C ASP A 26 -11.13 6.45 1.51
N LEU A 27 -12.20 6.08 0.80
CA LEU A 27 -12.61 6.66 -0.48
C LEU A 27 -13.89 7.51 -0.31
N PRO A 28 -13.97 8.71 -0.95
CA PRO A 28 -12.89 9.41 -1.66
C PRO A 28 -11.72 9.72 -0.73
N LEU A 29 -10.50 9.84 -1.29
CA LEU A 29 -9.23 9.83 -0.54
C LEU A 29 -9.32 10.63 0.77
N SER A 30 -9.16 9.94 1.90
CA SER A 30 -9.13 10.57 3.22
C SER A 30 -8.05 11.65 3.32
N ARG A 31 -8.12 12.53 4.33
CA ARG A 31 -7.17 13.65 4.48
C ARG A 31 -5.70 13.23 4.40
N SER A 32 -5.33 12.13 5.07
CA SER A 32 -3.96 11.61 5.06
C SER A 32 -3.54 11.09 3.67
N LEU A 33 -4.46 10.49 2.93
CA LEU A 33 -4.19 10.03 1.56
C LEU A 33 -4.13 11.20 0.58
N SER A 34 -4.92 12.25 0.79
CA SER A 34 -4.88 13.49 0.00
C SER A 34 -3.54 14.23 0.14
N GLU A 35 -2.96 14.25 1.35
CA GLU A 35 -1.61 14.81 1.57
C GLU A 35 -0.53 14.00 0.85
N LEU A 36 -0.67 12.67 0.81
CA LEU A 36 0.23 11.80 0.07
C LEU A 36 0.07 11.99 -1.44
N ASP A 37 -1.18 12.07 -1.90
CA ASP A 37 -1.52 12.31 -3.30
C ASP A 37 -0.92 13.62 -3.81
N SER A 38 -1.00 14.68 -3.02
CA SER A 38 -0.36 15.97 -3.34
C SER A 38 1.16 15.86 -3.54
N ARG A 39 1.84 14.98 -2.79
CA ARG A 39 3.29 14.76 -2.94
C ARG A 39 3.65 13.95 -4.18
N VAL A 40 2.76 13.05 -4.60
CA VAL A 40 2.93 12.27 -5.82
C VAL A 40 2.25 12.94 -7.01
N SER A 41 1.93 14.24 -6.93
CA SER A 41 1.34 15.02 -8.02
C SER A 41 -0.01 14.50 -8.53
N GLY A 42 -0.87 13.98 -7.65
CA GLY A 42 -2.21 13.49 -8.04
C GLY A 42 -2.27 12.03 -8.46
N LEU A 43 -1.12 11.32 -8.49
CA LEU A 43 -1.05 9.95 -9.00
C LEU A 43 -1.81 8.92 -8.16
N LEU A 44 -2.11 9.18 -6.88
CA LEU A 44 -2.98 8.28 -6.11
C LEU A 44 -4.43 8.42 -6.56
N GLN A 45 -4.89 9.65 -6.76
CA GLN A 45 -6.24 9.91 -7.26
C GLN A 45 -6.42 9.37 -8.68
N GLU A 46 -5.46 9.63 -9.58
CA GLU A 46 -5.46 9.05 -10.94
C GLU A 46 -5.54 7.52 -10.89
N LEU A 47 -4.74 6.88 -10.03
CA LEU A 47 -4.76 5.42 -9.90
C LEU A 47 -6.10 4.88 -9.36
N VAL A 48 -6.79 5.66 -8.53
CA VAL A 48 -8.14 5.29 -8.05
C VAL A 48 -9.17 5.43 -9.17
N GLU A 49 -9.12 6.52 -9.93
CA GLU A 49 -10.08 6.82 -10.99
C GLU A 49 -9.88 5.91 -12.22
N ASP A 50 -8.65 5.77 -12.73
CA ASP A 50 -8.33 4.98 -13.92
C ASP A 50 -8.64 3.49 -13.78
N HIS A 51 -8.67 2.99 -12.55
CA HIS A 51 -8.93 1.58 -12.25
C HIS A 51 -10.32 1.32 -11.64
N ASP A 52 -11.20 2.34 -11.59
CA ASP A 52 -12.48 2.27 -10.86
C ASP A 52 -12.31 1.64 -9.47
N PHE A 53 -11.23 2.03 -8.78
CA PHE A 53 -10.77 1.34 -7.58
C PHE A 53 -11.69 1.66 -6.40
N THR A 54 -12.35 0.63 -5.87
CA THR A 54 -13.32 0.81 -4.77
C THR A 54 -12.80 0.38 -3.40
N GLY A 55 -11.51 0.03 -3.25
CA GLY A 55 -10.96 -0.44 -1.97
C GLY A 55 -11.30 -1.88 -1.60
N LYS A 56 -11.93 -2.66 -2.50
CA LYS A 56 -12.30 -4.07 -2.27
C LYS A 56 -11.08 -4.92 -1.92
N ALA A 57 -11.23 -5.81 -0.93
CA ALA A 57 -10.17 -6.69 -0.48
C ALA A 57 -9.51 -7.46 -1.63
N GLY A 58 -8.17 -7.41 -1.70
CA GLY A 58 -7.38 -8.17 -2.68
C GLY A 58 -7.28 -7.53 -4.08
N THR A 59 -7.95 -6.40 -4.33
CA THR A 59 -7.71 -5.59 -5.54
C THR A 59 -6.40 -4.82 -5.42
N SER A 60 -5.72 -4.58 -6.54
CA SER A 60 -4.47 -3.82 -6.53
C SER A 60 -4.15 -3.19 -7.88
N ALA A 61 -3.47 -2.06 -7.85
CA ALA A 61 -3.02 -1.32 -9.03
C ALA A 61 -1.70 -0.59 -8.73
N ALA A 62 -0.91 -0.31 -9.75
CA ALA A 62 0.33 0.44 -9.63
C ALA A 62 0.56 1.35 -10.83
N ILE A 63 1.20 2.49 -10.55
CA ILE A 63 1.62 3.48 -11.54
C ILE A 63 3.09 3.85 -11.33
N ARG A 64 3.74 4.22 -12.42
CA ARG A 64 5.12 4.73 -12.37
C ARG A 64 5.09 6.19 -11.95
N VAL A 65 5.85 6.52 -10.92
CA VAL A 65 6.12 7.90 -10.55
C VAL A 65 7.28 8.40 -11.42
N GLY A 66 7.21 9.66 -11.86
CA GLY A 66 8.20 10.29 -12.73
C GLY A 66 9.65 10.14 -12.24
N ARG A 67 10.63 10.40 -13.13
CA ARG A 67 12.06 10.12 -12.84
C ARG A 67 12.62 10.84 -11.61
N ASP A 68 12.05 11.98 -11.23
CA ASP A 68 12.54 12.82 -10.12
C ASP A 68 11.75 12.60 -8.81
N GLY A 69 10.85 11.61 -8.78
CA GLY A 69 10.06 11.28 -7.59
C GLY A 69 10.88 10.60 -6.49
N ALA A 70 10.50 10.86 -5.23
CA ALA A 70 11.05 10.18 -4.05
C ALA A 70 10.88 8.65 -4.11
N VAL A 71 9.84 8.19 -4.81
CA VAL A 71 9.56 6.79 -5.09
C VAL A 71 9.54 6.55 -6.60
N ARG A 72 9.98 5.39 -7.07
CA ARG A 72 9.99 5.04 -8.50
C ARG A 72 8.61 4.55 -8.98
N LYS A 73 7.86 3.86 -8.12
CA LYS A 73 6.51 3.35 -8.36
C LYS A 73 5.63 3.55 -7.14
N LEU A 74 4.36 3.76 -7.39
CA LEU A 74 3.31 3.90 -6.40
C LEU A 74 2.25 2.86 -6.69
N GLY A 75 1.74 2.20 -5.65
CA GLY A 75 0.64 1.26 -5.79
C GLY A 75 -0.36 1.36 -4.67
N ILE A 76 -1.52 0.77 -4.90
CA ILE A 76 -2.61 0.65 -3.95
C ILE A 76 -3.05 -0.80 -3.84
N VAL A 77 -3.45 -1.20 -2.63
CA VAL A 77 -4.07 -2.50 -2.36
C VAL A 77 -5.35 -2.28 -1.57
N GLY A 78 -6.43 -2.90 -2.02
CA GLY A 78 -7.72 -2.81 -1.36
C GLY A 78 -7.76 -3.72 -0.14
N LEU A 79 -8.19 -3.15 0.99
CA LEU A 79 -8.28 -3.83 2.28
C LEU A 79 -9.71 -4.27 2.61
N GLY A 80 -10.70 -3.85 1.82
CA GLY A 80 -12.11 -4.10 2.03
C GLY A 80 -12.72 -3.17 3.08
N ALA A 81 -13.82 -3.61 3.68
CA ALA A 81 -14.52 -2.87 4.71
C ALA A 81 -13.68 -2.79 5.99
N LYS A 82 -13.53 -1.57 6.55
CA LYS A 82 -12.64 -1.27 7.67
C LYS A 82 -12.98 -2.05 8.95
N ASP A 83 -14.26 -2.31 9.18
CA ASP A 83 -14.79 -3.08 10.31
C ASP A 83 -14.53 -4.60 10.17
N LYS A 84 -14.24 -5.07 8.96
CA LYS A 84 -13.91 -6.47 8.66
C LYS A 84 -12.41 -6.74 8.52
N LEU A 85 -11.57 -5.70 8.56
CA LEU A 85 -10.13 -5.85 8.41
C LEU A 85 -9.54 -6.48 9.68
N ASP A 86 -9.02 -7.70 9.53
CA ASP A 86 -8.34 -8.45 10.58
C ASP A 86 -6.88 -8.80 10.18
N LEU A 87 -6.20 -9.59 11.02
CA LEU A 87 -4.82 -10.01 10.74
C LEU A 87 -4.71 -10.87 9.47
N GLU A 88 -5.73 -11.65 9.14
CA GLU A 88 -5.74 -12.45 7.92
C GLU A 88 -5.93 -11.57 6.69
N GLY A 89 -6.82 -10.58 6.77
CA GLY A 89 -6.96 -9.53 5.77
C GLY A 89 -5.64 -8.80 5.50
N LEU A 90 -4.88 -8.46 6.55
CA LEU A 90 -3.54 -7.88 6.40
C LEU A 90 -2.56 -8.83 5.70
N ARG A 91 -2.54 -10.13 6.03
CA ARG A 91 -1.69 -11.12 5.32
C ARG A 91 -2.01 -11.17 3.84
N GLN A 92 -3.29 -11.30 3.50
CA GLN A 92 -3.74 -11.38 2.11
C GLN A 92 -3.40 -10.10 1.34
N ALA A 93 -3.61 -8.93 1.95
CA ALA A 93 -3.27 -7.66 1.34
C ALA A 93 -1.75 -7.49 1.16
N ALA A 94 -0.94 -7.92 2.14
CA ALA A 94 0.51 -7.91 2.02
C ALA A 94 1.02 -8.86 0.93
N ALA A 95 0.40 -10.03 0.79
CA ALA A 95 0.68 -10.97 -0.30
C ALA A 95 0.33 -10.36 -1.67
N ALA A 96 -0.80 -9.66 -1.79
CA ALA A 96 -1.18 -8.94 -2.99
C ALA A 96 -0.18 -7.82 -3.32
N ALA A 97 0.29 -7.09 -2.32
CA ALA A 97 1.33 -6.05 -2.48
C ALA A 97 2.66 -6.64 -2.99
N ALA A 98 3.12 -7.75 -2.39
CA ALA A 98 4.33 -8.44 -2.81
C ALA A 98 4.24 -8.96 -4.25
N LYS A 99 3.11 -9.58 -4.62
CA LYS A 99 2.83 -10.04 -5.98
C LYS A 99 2.83 -8.87 -6.98
N LEU A 100 2.21 -7.75 -6.62
CA LEU A 100 2.19 -6.54 -7.44
C LEU A 100 3.62 -5.99 -7.63
N ALA A 101 4.39 -5.84 -6.56
CA ALA A 101 5.78 -5.37 -6.63
C ALA A 101 6.65 -6.28 -7.52
N LYS A 102 6.46 -7.61 -7.43
CA LYS A 102 7.16 -8.58 -8.29
C LYS A 102 6.75 -8.47 -9.76
N LYS A 103 5.45 -8.34 -10.04
CA LYS A 103 4.91 -8.08 -11.39
C LYS A 103 5.52 -6.80 -11.99
N GLU A 104 5.64 -5.77 -11.16
CA GLU A 104 6.22 -4.48 -11.50
C GLU A 104 7.76 -4.47 -11.53
N ARG A 105 8.43 -5.60 -11.26
CA ARG A 105 9.89 -5.73 -11.25
C ARG A 105 10.57 -4.74 -10.29
N CYS A 106 9.99 -4.60 -9.10
CA CYS A 106 10.55 -3.78 -8.02
C CYS A 106 11.58 -4.58 -7.22
N THR A 107 12.69 -3.95 -6.86
CA THR A 107 13.76 -4.51 -6.01
C THR A 107 13.58 -4.16 -4.54
N GLY A 108 12.77 -3.14 -4.23
CA GLY A 108 12.40 -2.74 -2.87
C GLY A 108 10.92 -2.39 -2.75
N LEU A 109 10.32 -2.71 -1.60
CA LEU A 109 8.91 -2.49 -1.32
C LEU A 109 8.73 -1.83 0.05
N GLY A 110 8.10 -0.66 0.07
CA GLY A 110 7.53 -0.04 1.26
C GLY A 110 6.04 -0.31 1.34
N LEU A 111 5.54 -0.68 2.53
CA LEU A 111 4.13 -0.85 2.81
C LEU A 111 3.64 0.23 3.78
N SER A 112 2.59 0.96 3.40
CA SER A 112 1.87 1.87 4.28
C SER A 112 0.46 1.31 4.52
N PHE A 113 0.34 0.45 5.53
CA PHE A 113 -0.87 -0.30 5.86
C PHE A 113 -1.33 0.09 7.28
N PRO A 114 -2.63 0.05 7.58
CA PRO A 114 -3.13 0.31 8.92
C PRO A 114 -2.65 -0.75 9.92
N GLN A 115 -2.55 -0.37 11.18
CA GLN A 115 -2.33 -1.32 12.26
C GLN A 115 -3.66 -2.00 12.62
N VAL A 116 -3.62 -3.31 12.76
CA VAL A 116 -4.72 -4.14 13.26
C VAL A 116 -4.27 -4.74 14.59
N LYS A 117 -5.07 -4.54 15.64
CA LYS A 117 -4.75 -4.87 17.05
C LYS A 117 -3.57 -4.08 17.60
N ASP A 118 -2.34 -4.47 17.28
CA ASP A 118 -1.11 -3.81 17.71
C ASP A 118 -0.01 -3.86 16.64
N ALA A 119 1.06 -3.09 16.85
CA ALA A 119 2.14 -2.94 15.89
C ALA A 119 2.92 -4.25 15.64
N ALA A 120 3.11 -5.09 16.67
CA ALA A 120 3.88 -6.32 16.55
C ALA A 120 3.11 -7.37 15.75
N GLN A 121 1.82 -7.55 16.06
CA GLN A 121 0.94 -8.47 15.35
C GLN A 121 0.70 -8.03 13.90
N SER A 122 0.55 -6.72 13.67
CA SER A 122 0.45 -6.17 12.32
C SER A 122 1.71 -6.43 11.51
N ALA A 123 2.88 -6.15 12.08
CA ALA A 123 4.16 -6.39 11.42
C ALA A 123 4.34 -7.88 11.08
N GLN A 124 4.04 -8.77 12.03
CA GLN A 124 4.08 -10.22 11.80
C GLN A 124 3.16 -10.63 10.65
N ALA A 125 1.88 -10.21 10.66
CA ALA A 125 0.92 -10.53 9.61
C ALA A 125 1.39 -10.03 8.23
N LEU A 126 1.89 -8.79 8.15
CA LEU A 126 2.43 -8.26 6.89
C LEU A 126 3.61 -9.11 6.39
N THR A 127 4.55 -9.47 7.27
CA THR A 127 5.73 -10.28 6.88
C THR A 127 5.35 -11.70 6.46
N GLU A 128 4.41 -12.34 7.17
CA GLU A 128 3.90 -13.67 6.83
C GLU A 128 3.24 -13.65 5.44
N GLY A 129 2.39 -12.65 5.20
CA GLY A 129 1.74 -12.46 3.91
C GLY A 129 2.74 -12.30 2.76
N ILE A 130 3.79 -11.50 2.95
CA ILE A 130 4.85 -11.32 1.94
C ILE A 130 5.62 -12.61 1.69
N LEU A 131 5.96 -13.37 2.74
CA LEU A 131 6.75 -14.60 2.61
C LEU A 131 6.00 -15.72 1.87
N LEU A 132 4.67 -15.74 1.96
CA LEU A 132 3.81 -16.74 1.32
C LEU A 132 3.38 -16.37 -0.11
N ALA A 133 3.81 -15.22 -0.63
CA ALA A 133 3.31 -14.61 -1.86
C ALA A 133 3.96 -15.12 -3.16
#